data_AF-A0A3C0BBS8-F1
#
_entry.id   AF-A0A3C0BBS8-F1
#
_cell.length_a   1.000
_cell.length_b   1.000
_cell.length_c   1.000
_cell.angle_alpha   90.00
_cell.angle_beta   90.00
_cell.angle_gamma   90.00
#
_symmetry.space_group_name_H-M   'P 1'
#
loop_
_entity.id
_entity.type
_entity.pdbx_description
1 polymer ?
#
loop_
_entity_poly.entity_id
_entity_poly.type
_entity_poly.pdbx_seq_one_letter_code
_entity_poly.pdbx_strand_id
1 'polypeptide(L)' 'DYDCILLDIMLPGGSGLHLLEELKAHGKSGNVIIISAKDSLDDKLEGLALGADDYLTKP' A
#
# COMPACT_ATOMS: atom_id res chain seq x y z
N ASP A 1 12.05 6.26 11.94
CA ASP A 1 10.89 5.37 11.96
C ASP A 1 9.62 6.13 11.77
N TYR A 2 8.66 5.52 11.08
CA TYR A 2 7.30 6.03 10.95
C TYR A 2 6.37 5.03 11.66
N ASP A 3 5.48 5.52 12.51
CA ASP A 3 4.52 4.67 13.22
C ASP A 3 3.46 4.09 12.27
N CYS A 4 3.14 4.83 11.20
CA CYS A 4 2.21 4.44 10.15
C CYS A 4 2.59 5.10 8.82
N ILE A 5 2.38 4.39 7.72
CA ILE A 5 2.57 4.87 6.34
C ILE A 5 1.22 4.79 5.64
N LEU A 6 0.76 5.91 5.09
CA LEU A 6 -0.38 5.93 4.18
C LEU A 6 0.16 5.92 2.74
N LEU A 7 -0.16 4.88 1.99
CA LEU A 7 0.44 4.61 0.69
C LEU A 7 -0.61 4.64 -0.42
N ASP A 8 -0.44 5.54 -1.37
CA ASP A 8 -1.21 5.56 -2.60
C ASP A 8 -0.69 4.50 -3.58
N ILE A 9 -1.56 3.70 -4.18
CA ILE A 9 -1.13 2.75 -5.24
C ILE A 9 -0.96 3.42 -6.60
N MET A 10 -1.62 4.55 -6.82
CA MET A 10 -1.57 5.32 -8.06
C MET A 10 -0.57 6.47 -7.92
N LEU A 11 0.71 6.12 -7.82
CA LEU A 11 1.78 7.12 -7.72
C LEU A 11 2.16 7.66 -9.11
N PRO A 12 2.36 8.99 -9.26
CA PRO A 12 2.99 9.52 -10.46
C PRO A 12 4.43 9.00 -10.54
N GLY A 13 4.70 8.14 -11.53
CA GLY A 13 6.01 7.55 -11.77
C GLY A 13 6.15 6.06 -11.42
N GLY A 14 5.09 5.38 -11.00
CA GLY A 14 5.15 3.93 -10.78
C GLY A 14 3.95 3.33 -10.05
N SER A 15 4.11 2.08 -9.62
CA SER A 15 3.11 1.37 -8.83
C SER A 15 3.42 1.49 -7.34
N GLY A 16 2.49 2.00 -6.55
CA GLY A 16 2.64 2.00 -5.09
C GLY A 16 2.68 0.59 -4.50
N LEU A 17 2.15 -0.43 -5.19
CA LEU A 17 2.30 -1.83 -4.76
C LEU A 17 3.77 -2.30 -4.82
N HIS A 18 4.54 -1.84 -5.81
CA HIS A 18 5.96 -2.16 -5.87
C HIS A 18 6.72 -1.46 -4.73
N LEU A 19 6.35 -0.23 -4.41
CA LEU A 19 6.90 0.47 -3.25
C LEU A 19 6.56 -0.26 -1.94
N LEU A 20 5.35 -0.80 -1.80
CA LEU A 20 4.97 -1.63 -0.65
C LEU A 20 5.88 -2.87 -0.53
N GLU A 21 6.10 -3.57 -1.64
CA GLU A 21 6.99 -4.73 -1.69
C GLU A 21 8.40 -4.36 -1.22
N GLU A 22 8.97 -3.26 -1.73
CA GLU A 22 10.26 -2.75 -1.29
C GLU A 22 10.27 -2.38 0.20
N LEU A 23 9.25 -1.67 0.70
CA LEU A 23 9.16 -1.26 2.10
C LEU A 23 9.16 -2.48 3.03
N LYS A 24 8.40 -3.52 2.69
CA LYS A 24 8.33 -4.77 3.48
C LYS A 24 9.61 -5.59 3.35
N ALA A 25 10.21 -5.67 2.15
CA ALA A 25 11.48 -6.36 1.93
C ALA A 25 12.64 -5.76 2.72
N HIS A 26 12.65 -4.44 2.92
CA HIS A 26 13.64 -3.75 3.74
C HIS A 26 13.36 -3.84 5.25
N GLY A 27 12.37 -4.63 5.68
CA GLY A 27 12.05 -4.85 7.08
C GLY A 27 11.54 -3.61 7.81
N LYS A 28 11.01 -2.62 7.08
CA LYS A 28 10.39 -1.45 7.74
C LYS A 28 9.10 -1.92 8.42
N SER A 29 9.09 -1.83 9.75
CA SER A 29 8.03 -2.29 10.65
C SER A 29 6.83 -1.34 10.75
N GLY A 30 6.81 -0.26 9.97
CA GLY A 30 5.67 0.67 9.96
C GLY A 30 4.43 -0.02 9.43
N ASN A 31 3.30 0.16 10.11
CA ASN A 31 2.00 -0.27 9.61
C ASN A 31 1.72 0.48 8.30
N VAL A 32 1.35 -0.23 7.23
CA VAL A 32 1.08 0.38 5.91
C VAL A 32 -0.41 0.26 5.61
N ILE A 33 -1.07 1.40 5.45
CA ILE A 33 -2.45 1.50 5.00
C ILE A 33 -2.44 1.95 3.55
N ILE A 34 -3.07 1.18 2.67
CA ILE A 34 -3.21 1.54 1.27
C ILE A 34 -4.38 2.52 1.10
N ILE A 35 -4.24 3.50 0.21
CA ILE A 35 -5.33 4.41 -0.18
C ILE A 35 -5.46 4.54 -1.70
N SER A 36 -6.63 4.29 -2.28
CA SER A 36 -6.81 4.38 -3.74
C SER A 36 -8.20 4.83 -4.17
N ALA A 37 -8.26 5.50 -5.32
CA ALA A 37 -9.52 5.80 -6.02
C ALA A 37 -9.98 4.63 -6.93
N LYS A 38 -9.11 3.64 -7.18
CA LYS A 38 -9.52 2.40 -7.83
C LYS A 38 -10.30 1.56 -6.82
N ASP A 39 -11.53 1.21 -7.17
CA ASP A 39 -12.36 0.26 -6.42
C ASP A 39 -12.22 -1.17 -6.98
N SER A 40 -11.04 -1.53 -7.51
CA SER A 40 -10.79 -2.91 -7.93
C SER A 40 -10.52 -3.76 -6.69
N LEU A 41 -11.41 -4.72 -6.44
CA LEU A 41 -11.23 -5.76 -5.44
C LEU A 41 -9.84 -6.43 -5.56
N ASP A 42 -9.34 -6.57 -6.78
CA ASP A 42 -8.05 -7.17 -7.09
C ASP A 42 -6.88 -6.38 -6.47
N ASP A 43 -6.84 -5.05 -6.63
CA ASP A 43 -5.75 -4.21 -6.08
C ASP A 43 -5.76 -4.25 -4.54
N LYS A 44 -6.96 -4.34 -3.94
CA LYS A 44 -7.13 -4.52 -2.50
C LYS A 44 -6.59 -5.87 -2.02
N LEU A 45 -6.97 -6.96 -2.71
CA LEU A 45 -6.51 -8.30 -2.37
C LEU A 45 -4.99 -8.42 -2.52
N GLU A 46 -4.44 -7.87 -3.59
CA GLU A 46 -3.00 -7.87 -3.85
C GLU A 46 -2.23 -7.07 -2.79
N GLY A 47 -2.69 -5.85 -2.46
CA GLY A 47 -2.05 -5.02 -1.45
C GLY A 47 -2.02 -5.66 -0.06
N LEU A 48 -3.13 -6.26 0.36
CA LEU A 48 -3.19 -6.99 1.63
C LEU A 48 -2.30 -8.25 1.60
N ALA A 49 -2.25 -8.97 0.48
CA ALA A 49 -1.37 -10.14 0.33
C ALA A 49 0.13 -9.78 0.37
N LEU A 50 0.50 -8.59 -0.14
CA LEU A 50 1.85 -8.04 -0.07
C LEU A 50 2.23 -7.51 1.33
N GLY A 51 1.30 -7.57 2.29
CA GLY A 51 1.53 -7.25 3.69
C GLY A 51 1.11 -5.85 4.10
N ALA A 52 0.23 -5.18 3.34
CA ALA A 52 -0.49 -4.02 3.87
C ALA A 52 -1.41 -4.44 5.02
N ASP A 53 -1.56 -3.56 5.99
CA ASP A 53 -2.34 -3.80 7.19
C ASP A 53 -3.84 -3.48 6.98
N ASP A 54 -4.13 -2.50 6.12
CA ASP A 54 -5.50 -2.13 5.75
C ASP A 54 -5.57 -1.43 4.39
N TYR A 55 -6.81 -1.24 3.89
CA TYR A 55 -7.12 -0.59 2.62
C TYR A 55 -8.28 0.40 2.79
N LEU A 56 -8.05 1.65 2.39
CA LEU A 56 -9.02 2.73 2.43
C LEU A 56 -9.33 3.26 1.02
N THR A 57 -10.61 3.36 0.68
CA THR A 57 -11.03 3.92 -0.61
C THR A 57 -11.03 5.46 -0.54
N LYS A 58 -10.42 6.13 -1.52
CA LYS A 58 -10.51 7.59 -1.67
C LYS A 58 -11.94 8.00 -2.04
N PRO A 59 -12.40 9.19 -1.62
CA PRO A 59 -13.63 9.78 -2.16
C PRO A 59 -13.50 10.08 -3.65
#